data_AF-A0A9X3PSJ3-F1
#
_entry.id   AF-A0A9X3PSJ3-F1
#
_cell.length_a   1.000
_cell.length_b   1.000
_cell.length_c   1.000
_cell.angle_alpha   90.00
_cell.angle_beta   90.00
_cell.angle_gamma   90.00
#
_symmetry.space_group_name_H-M   'P 1'
#
loop_
_entity.id
_entity.type
_entity.pdbx_description
1 polymer ?
#
loop_
_entity_poly.entity_id
_entity_poly.type
_entity_poly.pdbx_seq_one_letter_code
_entity_poly.pdbx_strand_id
1 'polypeptide(L)'
;MNQFFLYLDGRTWLHRLDPRTKFLSLLGLFLIALLFSDPRYLGIATMVVLALTASAGALANLRKMWLLLVLLFVYCIAIWPFFVTGRTAFVSLGTYMLTTEAVGYGFAMGLRLDLILLCGILLLSTTTIEEFTLALQRLGLPAPMGFALSLAFRWVPSLISSAGRIVQAQRSRGLDLAGGSLFTRV
;
A
#
# COMPACT_ATOMS: atom_id res chain seq x y z
N MET A 1 7.08 -22.61 -4.10
CA MET A 1 5.85 -22.21 -3.35
C MET A 1 6.10 -21.00 -2.44
N ASN A 2 6.81 -19.95 -2.87
CA ASN A 2 7.08 -18.76 -2.03
C ASN A 2 6.70 -17.47 -2.76
N GLN A 3 5.41 -17.10 -2.76
CA GLN A 3 4.91 -15.88 -3.43
C GLN A 3 3.95 -15.06 -2.54
N PHE A 4 3.90 -15.30 -1.22
CA PHE A 4 3.01 -14.54 -0.33
C PHE A 4 3.64 -13.28 0.29
N PHE A 5 4.96 -13.09 0.12
CA PHE A 5 5.66 -11.98 0.73
C PHE A 5 6.27 -11.08 -0.33
N LEU A 6 5.91 -9.79 -0.27
CA LEU A 6 6.48 -8.71 -1.08
C LEU A 6 7.86 -8.28 -0.56
N TYR A 7 8.30 -8.79 0.58
CA TYR A 7 9.62 -8.48 1.13
C TYR A 7 10.74 -8.95 0.19
N LEU A 8 11.70 -8.05 -0.06
CA LEU A 8 12.88 -8.33 -0.87
C LEU A 8 14.08 -8.39 0.08
N ASP A 9 14.82 -9.51 0.08
CA ASP A 9 16.09 -9.59 0.82
C ASP A 9 17.16 -8.72 0.14
N GLY A 10 17.16 -7.43 0.48
CA GLY A 10 18.11 -6.44 -0.01
C GLY A 10 19.23 -6.18 1.02
N ARG A 11 20.49 -6.17 0.58
CA ARG A 11 21.64 -5.72 1.40
C ARG A 11 21.84 -4.19 1.40
N THR A 12 20.81 -3.42 1.10
CA THR A 12 20.88 -1.95 1.00
C THR A 12 20.92 -1.26 2.37
N TRP A 13 21.46 -0.04 2.42
CA TRP A 13 21.55 0.75 3.67
C TRP A 13 20.18 0.94 4.34
N LEU A 14 19.14 1.12 3.52
CA LEU A 14 17.77 1.23 4.00
C LEU A 14 17.23 -0.04 4.67
N HIS A 15 17.72 -1.22 4.30
CA HIS A 15 17.35 -2.47 4.96
C HIS A 15 18.02 -2.61 6.34
N ARG A 16 19.22 -2.05 6.51
CA ARG A 16 19.99 -2.13 7.77
C ARG A 16 19.58 -1.12 8.84
N LEU A 17 18.79 -0.11 8.50
CA LEU A 17 18.27 0.85 9.46
C LEU A 17 17.38 0.16 10.51
N ASP A 18 17.37 0.71 11.72
CA ASP A 18 16.45 0.25 12.78
C ASP A 18 14.98 0.32 12.30
N PRO A 19 14.20 -0.76 12.46
CA PRO A 19 12.79 -0.82 12.02
C PRO A 19 11.93 0.30 12.60
N ARG A 20 12.25 0.78 13.81
CA ARG A 20 11.58 1.92 14.45
C ARG A 20 11.72 3.20 13.62
N THR A 21 12.94 3.53 13.23
CA THR A 21 13.26 4.76 12.52
C THR A 21 12.65 4.75 11.13
N LYS A 22 12.63 3.59 10.45
CA LYS A 22 11.91 3.41 9.18
C LYS A 22 10.41 3.62 9.36
N PHE A 23 9.80 3.00 10.38
CA PHE A 23 8.37 3.12 10.62
C PHE A 23 7.97 4.55 10.98
N LEU A 24 8.70 5.20 11.90
CA LEU A 24 8.47 6.59 12.31
C LEU A 24 8.67 7.58 11.17
N SER A 25 9.69 7.40 10.32
CA SER A 25 9.93 8.30 9.18
C SER A 25 8.84 8.17 8.11
N LEU A 26 8.41 6.95 7.81
CA LEU A 26 7.31 6.70 6.87
C LEU A 26 5.97 7.16 7.43
N LEU A 27 5.73 6.97 8.73
CA LEU A 27 4.55 7.51 9.42
C LEU A 27 4.56 9.05 9.39
N GLY A 28 5.72 9.68 9.60
CA GLY A 28 5.89 11.12 9.48
C GLY A 28 5.57 11.61 8.07
N LEU A 29 6.10 10.95 7.03
CA LEU A 29 5.78 11.25 5.63
C LEU A 29 4.29 11.08 5.33
N PHE A 30 3.66 10.04 5.89
CA PHE A 30 2.22 9.81 5.78
C PHE A 30 1.40 10.95 6.43
N LEU A 31 1.79 11.39 7.62
CA LEU A 31 1.14 12.51 8.30
C LEU A 31 1.32 13.83 7.55
N ILE A 32 2.50 14.09 6.98
CA ILE A 32 2.77 15.25 6.13
C ILE A 32 1.85 15.21 4.89
N ALA A 33 1.68 14.05 4.26
CA ALA A 33 0.79 13.88 3.11
C ALA A 33 -0.68 14.21 3.43
N LEU A 34 -1.10 14.00 4.68
CA LEU A 34 -2.44 14.31 5.17
C LEU A 34 -2.62 15.78 5.53
N LEU A 35 -1.64 16.38 6.20
CA LEU A 35 -1.71 17.78 6.63
C LEU A 35 -1.60 18.76 5.45
N PHE A 36 -0.76 18.46 4.47
CA PHE A 36 -0.51 19.35 3.33
C PHE A 36 -1.35 18.93 2.12
N SER A 37 -2.07 19.89 1.54
CA SER A 37 -2.87 19.70 0.31
C SER A 37 -2.27 20.42 -0.90
N ASP A 38 -1.18 21.15 -0.69
CA ASP A 38 -0.48 21.91 -1.73
C ASP A 38 0.25 20.93 -2.68
N PRO A 39 -0.05 20.94 -4.00
CA PRO A 39 0.52 20.01 -4.97
C PRO A 39 2.05 19.99 -4.98
N ARG A 40 2.68 21.14 -4.73
CA ARG A 40 4.14 21.30 -4.67
C ARG A 40 4.79 20.45 -3.57
N TYR A 41 4.24 20.46 -2.36
CA TYR A 41 4.81 19.73 -1.23
C TYR A 41 4.59 18.24 -1.39
N LEU A 42 3.41 17.85 -1.91
CA LEU A 42 3.12 16.46 -2.25
C LEU A 42 4.07 15.94 -3.34
N GLY A 43 4.32 16.73 -4.39
CA GLY A 43 5.26 16.36 -5.46
C GLY A 43 6.69 16.15 -4.94
N ILE A 44 7.18 17.07 -4.09
CA ILE A 44 8.51 16.93 -3.45
C ILE A 44 8.55 15.66 -2.59
N ALA A 45 7.54 15.42 -1.75
CA ALA A 45 7.47 14.24 -0.91
C ALA A 45 7.44 12.93 -1.73
N THR A 46 6.68 12.89 -2.82
CA THR A 46 6.64 11.75 -3.75
C THR A 46 8.00 11.48 -4.37
N MET A 47 8.71 12.52 -4.80
CA MET A 47 10.06 12.38 -5.35
C MET A 47 11.05 11.84 -4.31
N VAL A 48 10.97 12.29 -3.06
CA VAL A 48 11.80 11.78 -1.96
C VAL A 48 11.52 10.30 -1.73
N VAL A 49 10.26 9.88 -1.66
CA VAL A 49 9.90 8.46 -1.43
C VAL A 49 10.31 7.59 -2.62
N LEU A 50 10.19 8.09 -3.86
CA LEU A 50 10.69 7.39 -5.05
C LEU A 50 12.21 7.21 -5.01
N ALA A 51 12.96 8.25 -4.63
CA ALA A 51 14.41 8.17 -4.46
C ALA A 51 14.81 7.17 -3.37
N LEU A 52 14.08 7.16 -2.24
CA LEU A 52 14.29 6.18 -1.17
C LEU A 52 13.99 4.76 -1.64
N THR A 53 12.87 4.55 -2.36
CA THR A 53 12.50 3.26 -2.95
C THR A 53 13.57 2.77 -3.91
N ALA A 54 14.15 3.67 -4.70
CA ALA A 54 15.25 3.37 -5.60
C ALA A 54 16.53 2.98 -4.87
N SER A 55 16.93 3.77 -3.86
CA SER A 55 18.08 3.47 -3.02
C SER A 55 17.93 2.16 -2.24
N ALA A 56 16.70 1.74 -1.94
CA ALA A 56 16.41 0.49 -1.26
C ALA A 56 16.51 -0.73 -2.17
N GLY A 57 16.53 -0.57 -3.50
CA GLY A 57 16.46 -1.68 -4.45
C GLY A 57 15.05 -2.27 -4.63
N ALA A 58 14.01 -1.55 -4.17
CA ALA A 58 12.62 -1.99 -4.24
C ALA A 58 11.94 -1.67 -5.60
N LEU A 59 12.71 -1.27 -6.62
CA LEU A 59 12.21 -0.95 -7.97
C LEU A 59 11.42 -2.09 -8.60
N ALA A 60 11.77 -3.34 -8.31
CA ALA A 60 11.08 -4.50 -8.85
C ALA A 60 9.61 -4.55 -8.39
N ASN A 61 9.34 -4.24 -7.12
CA ASN A 61 7.98 -4.18 -6.58
C ASN A 61 7.25 -2.93 -7.05
N LEU A 62 7.95 -1.79 -7.13
CA LEU A 62 7.39 -0.58 -7.72
C LEU A 62 6.92 -0.82 -9.16
N ARG A 63 7.71 -1.53 -9.98
CA ARG A 63 7.35 -1.87 -11.36
C ARG A 63 6.14 -2.81 -11.42
N LYS A 64 6.02 -3.78 -10.51
CA LYS A 64 4.84 -4.66 -10.42
C LYS A 64 3.56 -3.86 -10.11
N MET A 65 3.67 -2.80 -9.30
CA MET A 65 2.52 -1.98 -8.87
C MET A 65 2.37 -0.67 -9.67
N TRP A 66 3.21 -0.43 -10.68
CA TRP A 66 3.20 0.80 -11.48
C TRP A 66 1.86 1.01 -12.18
N LEU A 67 1.28 -0.06 -12.73
CA LEU A 67 -0.03 0.01 -13.38
C LEU A 67 -1.10 0.49 -12.39
N LEU A 68 -1.06 0.02 -11.15
CA LEU A 68 -2.01 0.41 -10.10
C LEU A 68 -1.83 1.89 -9.73
N LEU A 69 -0.59 2.36 -9.57
CA LEU A 69 -0.27 3.77 -9.27
C LEU A 69 -0.79 4.69 -10.37
N VAL A 70 -0.42 4.44 -11.64
CA VAL A 70 -0.87 5.26 -12.77
C VAL A 70 -2.39 5.23 -12.92
N LEU A 71 -3.02 4.05 -12.78
CA LEU A 71 -4.47 3.92 -12.87
C LEU A 71 -5.16 4.77 -11.79
N LEU A 72 -4.69 4.71 -10.54
CA LEU A 72 -5.27 5.45 -9.43
C LEU A 72 -5.07 6.97 -9.60
N PHE A 73 -3.89 7.38 -10.06
CA PHE A 73 -3.58 8.77 -10.35
C PHE A 73 -4.49 9.36 -11.43
N VAL A 74 -4.61 8.67 -12.57
CA VAL A 74 -5.48 9.07 -13.69
C VAL A 74 -6.93 9.08 -13.25
N TYR A 75 -7.35 8.08 -12.46
CA TYR A 75 -8.70 8.02 -11.89
C TYR A 75 -8.99 9.26 -11.03
N CYS A 76 -8.05 9.69 -10.18
CA CYS A 76 -8.23 10.89 -9.35
C CYS A 76 -8.40 12.15 -10.19
N ILE A 77 -7.54 12.34 -11.19
CA ILE A 77 -7.62 13.51 -12.08
C ILE A 77 -8.92 13.51 -12.87
N ALA A 78 -9.41 12.34 -13.26
CA ALA A 78 -10.67 12.22 -14.01
C ALA A 78 -11.90 12.44 -13.13
N ILE A 79 -11.91 11.93 -11.89
CA ILE A 79 -13.12 11.90 -11.05
C ILE A 79 -13.34 13.21 -10.28
N TRP A 80 -12.28 13.82 -9.75
CA TRP A 80 -12.39 14.99 -8.86
C TRP A 80 -13.02 16.23 -9.52
N PRO A 81 -12.79 16.51 -10.81
CA PRO A 81 -13.47 17.61 -11.50
C PRO A 81 -15.00 17.51 -11.58
N PHE A 82 -15.57 16.32 -11.38
CA PHE A 82 -17.03 16.15 -11.30
C PHE A 82 -17.61 16.56 -9.94
N PHE A 83 -16.81 16.51 -8.88
CA PHE A 83 -17.26 16.79 -7.51
C PHE A 83 -16.86 18.17 -7.01
N VAL A 84 -15.82 18.76 -7.58
CA VAL A 84 -15.29 20.06 -7.16
C VAL A 84 -15.57 21.10 -8.25
N THR A 85 -16.24 22.18 -7.87
CA THR A 85 -16.48 23.33 -8.76
C THR A 85 -15.67 24.53 -8.26
N GLY A 86 -14.74 24.98 -9.09
CA GLY A 86 -13.93 26.18 -8.86
C GLY A 86 -14.60 27.45 -9.39
N ARG A 87 -13.91 28.59 -9.24
CA ARG A 87 -14.40 29.90 -9.70
C ARG A 87 -13.95 30.22 -11.13
N THR A 88 -12.87 29.62 -11.62
CA THR A 88 -12.37 29.86 -12.99
C THR A 88 -12.69 28.68 -13.91
N ALA A 89 -13.67 28.86 -14.79
CA ALA A 89 -14.00 27.89 -15.83
C ALA A 89 -12.91 27.85 -16.90
N PHE A 90 -12.34 26.67 -17.15
CA PHE A 90 -11.37 26.43 -18.22
C PHE A 90 -12.07 25.98 -19.51
N VAL A 91 -13.08 25.12 -19.37
CA VAL A 91 -13.98 24.72 -20.46
C VAL A 91 -15.40 24.63 -19.88
N SER A 92 -16.33 25.42 -20.42
CA SER A 92 -17.76 25.26 -20.12
C SER A 92 -18.41 24.41 -21.21
N LEU A 93 -18.74 23.16 -20.88
CA LEU A 93 -19.56 22.31 -21.75
C LEU A 93 -20.94 22.16 -21.08
N GLY A 94 -21.84 23.12 -21.34
CA GLY A 94 -23.19 23.14 -20.75
C GLY A 94 -23.17 23.26 -19.22
N THR A 95 -23.88 22.38 -18.50
CA THR A 95 -23.98 22.35 -17.02
C THR A 95 -22.67 21.97 -16.32
N TYR A 96 -21.69 21.40 -17.04
CA TYR A 96 -20.40 21.02 -16.50
C TYR A 96 -19.36 22.09 -16.83
N MET A 97 -18.91 22.79 -15.79
CA MET A 97 -17.76 23.69 -15.88
C MET A 97 -16.52 22.97 -15.39
N LEU A 98 -15.64 22.61 -16.32
CA LEU A 98 -14.32 22.10 -15.97
C LEU A 98 -13.49 23.29 -15.50
N THR A 99 -13.17 23.33 -14.22
CA THR A 99 -12.47 24.46 -13.59
C THR A 99 -11.00 24.12 -13.34
N THR A 100 -10.11 25.12 -13.44
CA THR A 100 -8.66 24.88 -13.25
C THR A 100 -8.36 24.41 -11.84
N GLU A 101 -9.11 24.92 -10.87
CA GLU A 101 -8.95 24.58 -9.46
C GLU A 101 -9.34 23.12 -9.20
N ALA A 102 -10.36 22.61 -9.89
CA ALA A 102 -10.81 21.23 -9.73
C ALA A 102 -9.81 20.24 -10.34
N VAL A 103 -9.19 20.58 -11.47
CA VAL A 103 -8.11 19.79 -12.06
C VAL A 103 -6.87 19.81 -11.15
N GLY A 104 -6.50 21.00 -10.64
CA GLY A 104 -5.39 21.13 -9.68
C GLY A 104 -5.62 20.35 -8.39
N TYR A 105 -6.85 20.32 -7.90
CA TYR A 105 -7.25 19.53 -6.74
C TYR A 105 -7.19 18.02 -7.03
N GLY A 106 -7.70 17.58 -8.19
CA GLY A 106 -7.60 16.18 -8.63
C GLY A 106 -6.17 15.70 -8.77
N PHE A 107 -5.29 16.55 -9.28
CA PHE A 107 -3.84 16.28 -9.35
C PHE A 107 -3.21 16.16 -7.94
N ALA A 108 -3.56 17.06 -7.01
CA ALA A 108 -3.10 16.99 -5.63
C ALA A 108 -3.55 15.68 -4.95
N MET A 109 -4.80 15.28 -5.15
CA MET A 109 -5.33 14.04 -4.57
C MET A 109 -4.73 12.78 -5.19
N GLY A 110 -4.49 12.79 -6.50
CA GLY A 110 -3.74 11.73 -7.17
C GLY A 110 -2.35 11.57 -6.55
N LEU A 111 -1.60 12.67 -6.43
CA LEU A 111 -0.27 12.66 -5.81
C LEU A 111 -0.31 12.18 -4.35
N ARG A 112 -1.33 12.58 -3.58
CA ARG A 112 -1.50 12.15 -2.19
C ARG A 112 -1.69 10.63 -2.10
N LEU A 113 -2.58 10.06 -2.91
CA LEU A 113 -2.83 8.62 -2.87
C LEU A 113 -1.61 7.83 -3.33
N ASP A 114 -0.92 8.28 -4.38
CA ASP A 114 0.31 7.66 -4.85
C ASP A 114 1.41 7.71 -3.78
N LEU A 115 1.57 8.86 -3.10
CA LEU A 115 2.54 9.00 -2.01
C LEU A 115 2.28 8.01 -0.87
N ILE A 116 1.02 7.88 -0.44
CA ILE A 116 0.61 6.93 0.60
C ILE A 116 0.91 5.49 0.15
N LEU A 117 0.56 5.16 -1.09
CA LEU A 117 0.80 3.83 -1.64
C LEU A 117 2.30 3.52 -1.77
N LEU A 118 3.11 4.49 -2.20
CA LEU A 118 4.56 4.37 -2.30
C LEU A 118 5.22 4.17 -0.94
N CYS A 119 4.79 4.90 0.09
CA CYS A 119 5.23 4.68 1.47
C CYS A 119 4.93 3.24 1.93
N GLY A 120 3.72 2.74 1.61
CA GLY A 120 3.33 1.36 1.89
C GLY A 120 4.21 0.34 1.16
N ILE A 121 4.45 0.52 -0.14
CA ILE A 121 5.32 -0.34 -0.95
C ILE A 121 6.74 -0.36 -0.39
N LEU A 122 7.28 0.80 -0.03
CA LEU A 122 8.61 0.91 0.56
C LEU A 122 8.67 0.16 1.88
N LEU A 123 7.70 0.38 2.78
CA LEU A 123 7.63 -0.32 4.07
C LEU A 123 7.61 -1.84 3.88
N LEU A 124 6.71 -2.33 3.03
CA LEU A 124 6.48 -3.76 2.83
C LEU A 124 7.65 -4.45 2.08
N SER A 125 8.37 -3.70 1.26
CA SER A 125 9.54 -4.21 0.54
C SER A 125 10.77 -4.29 1.43
N THR A 126 10.88 -3.41 2.44
CA THR A 126 12.11 -3.22 3.24
C THR A 126 12.01 -3.67 4.69
N THR A 127 10.82 -4.03 5.17
CA THR A 127 10.55 -4.42 6.55
C THR A 127 9.82 -5.76 6.58
N THR A 128 10.33 -6.70 7.37
CA THR A 128 9.66 -7.98 7.61
C THR A 128 8.50 -7.82 8.59
N ILE A 129 7.58 -8.79 8.61
CA ILE A 129 6.44 -8.76 9.53
C ILE A 129 6.93 -8.82 10.98
N GLU A 130 7.98 -9.59 11.24
CA GLU A 130 8.62 -9.70 12.54
C GLU A 130 9.22 -8.35 12.99
N GLU A 131 9.97 -7.68 12.11
CA GLU A 131 10.51 -6.34 12.37
C GLU A 131 9.43 -5.30 12.63
N PHE A 132 8.30 -5.38 11.92
CA PHE A 132 7.15 -4.53 12.13
C PHE A 132 6.54 -4.73 13.53
N THR A 133 6.33 -5.98 13.95
CA THR A 133 5.84 -6.26 15.32
C THR A 133 6.81 -5.78 16.39
N LEU A 134 8.11 -5.94 16.16
CA LEU A 134 9.16 -5.50 17.08
C LEU A 134 9.22 -3.97 17.16
N ALA A 135 9.04 -3.27 16.04
CA ALA A 135 8.90 -1.81 16.03
C ALA A 135 7.71 -1.38 16.90
N LEU A 136 6.56 -2.04 16.75
CA LEU A 136 5.33 -1.70 17.45
C LEU A 136 5.41 -1.97 18.96
N GLN A 137 5.93 -3.13 19.37
CA GLN A 137 6.25 -3.45 20.77
C GLN A 137 7.09 -2.36 21.42
N ARG A 138 8.12 -1.94 20.69
CA ARG A 138 9.08 -0.97 21.16
C ARG A 138 8.58 0.48 21.13
N LEU A 139 7.49 0.76 20.42
CA LEU A 139 6.80 2.05 20.38
C LEU A 139 5.80 2.24 21.55
N GLY A 140 5.73 1.27 22.47
CA GLY A 140 4.89 1.33 23.67
C GLY A 140 3.73 0.35 23.68
N LEU A 141 3.64 -0.57 22.72
CA LEU A 141 2.62 -1.61 22.74
C LEU A 141 2.88 -2.59 23.90
N PRO A 142 1.88 -2.89 24.76
CA PRO A 142 2.08 -3.76 25.92
C PRO A 142 2.68 -5.12 25.55
N ALA A 143 3.61 -5.61 26.36
CA ALA A 143 4.32 -6.87 26.09
C ALA A 143 3.41 -8.08 25.80
N PRO A 144 2.27 -8.29 26.49
CA PRO A 144 1.36 -9.40 26.18
C PRO A 144 0.74 -9.29 24.78
N MET A 145 0.36 -8.09 24.36
CA MET A 145 -0.20 -7.83 23.03
C MET A 145 0.86 -8.04 21.95
N GLY A 146 2.08 -7.58 22.23
CA GLY A 146 3.23 -7.77 21.37
C GLY A 146 3.53 -9.23 21.10
N PHE A 147 3.58 -10.02 22.17
CA PHE A 147 3.80 -11.46 22.11
C PHE A 147 2.70 -12.17 21.31
N ALA A 148 1.43 -11.86 21.58
CA ALA A 148 0.30 -12.43 20.87
C ALA A 148 0.35 -12.13 19.36
N LEU A 149 0.69 -10.90 18.99
CA LEU A 149 0.82 -10.47 17.60
C LEU A 149 1.95 -11.20 16.86
N SER A 150 3.14 -11.30 17.48
CA SER A 150 4.26 -12.05 16.90
C SER A 150 3.96 -13.54 16.74
N LEU A 151 3.25 -14.15 17.69
CA LEU A 151 2.82 -15.55 17.58
C LEU A 151 1.80 -15.75 16.46
N ALA A 152 0.83 -14.85 16.35
CA ALA A 152 -0.18 -14.89 15.29
C ALA A 152 0.47 -14.88 13.91
N PHE A 153 1.38 -13.93 13.64
CA PHE A 153 2.06 -13.84 12.34
C PHE A 153 2.92 -15.07 12.02
N ARG A 154 3.58 -15.66 13.02
CA ARG A 154 4.32 -16.93 12.83
C ARG A 154 3.38 -18.09 12.48
N TRP A 155 2.14 -18.11 12.98
CA TRP A 155 1.19 -19.19 12.71
C TRP A 155 0.46 -19.04 11.37
N VAL A 156 0.30 -17.83 10.84
CA VAL A 156 -0.38 -17.58 9.56
C VAL A 156 0.15 -18.47 8.41
N PRO A 157 1.47 -18.57 8.15
CA PRO A 157 2.00 -19.46 7.11
C PRO A 157 1.63 -20.93 7.33
N SER A 158 1.70 -21.40 8.58
CA SER A 158 1.37 -22.78 8.93
C SER A 158 -0.13 -23.08 8.75
N LEU A 159 -1.00 -22.13 9.11
CA LEU A 159 -2.45 -22.23 8.89
C LEU A 159 -2.79 -22.29 7.41
N ILE A 160 -2.19 -21.42 6.58
CA ILE A 160 -2.40 -21.44 5.13
C ILE A 160 -1.93 -22.78 4.54
N SER A 161 -0.78 -23.28 4.96
CA SER A 161 -0.26 -24.58 4.50
C SER A 161 -1.16 -25.76 4.88
N SER A 162 -1.75 -25.70 6.09
CA SER A 162 -2.62 -26.76 6.60
C SER A 162 -3.99 -26.70 5.93
N ALA A 163 -4.55 -25.50 5.73
CA ALA A 163 -5.75 -25.29 4.94
C ALA A 163 -5.57 -25.80 3.50
N GLY A 164 -4.43 -25.52 2.87
CA GLY A 164 -4.11 -26.06 1.54
C GLY A 164 -4.09 -27.59 1.50
N ARG A 165 -3.49 -28.23 2.51
CA ARG A 165 -3.49 -29.70 2.65
C ARG A 165 -4.89 -30.27 2.85
N ILE A 166 -5.73 -29.60 3.65
CA ILE A 166 -7.14 -30.01 3.84
C ILE A 166 -7.90 -29.93 2.52
N VAL A 167 -7.80 -28.80 1.79
CA VAL A 167 -8.43 -28.62 0.48
C VAL A 167 -8.00 -29.72 -0.49
N GLN A 168 -6.71 -30.05 -0.53
CA GLN A 168 -6.20 -31.08 -1.42
C GLN A 168 -6.67 -32.50 -1.03
N ALA A 169 -6.72 -32.81 0.28
CA ALA A 169 -7.25 -34.08 0.76
C ALA A 169 -8.75 -34.24 0.45
N GLN A 170 -9.54 -33.16 0.57
CA GLN A 170 -10.96 -33.18 0.21
C GLN A 170 -11.16 -33.38 -1.30
N ARG A 171 -10.34 -32.74 -2.14
CA ARG A 171 -10.34 -32.99 -3.59
C ARG A 171 -10.04 -34.45 -3.93
N SER A 172 -9.09 -35.09 -3.23
CA SER A 172 -8.81 -36.52 -3.42
C SER A 172 -9.97 -37.44 -2.99
N ARG A 173 -10.85 -36.98 -2.10
CA ARG A 173 -12.09 -37.67 -1.73
C ARG A 173 -13.23 -37.44 -2.72
N GLY A 174 -12.98 -36.77 -3.84
CA GLY A 174 -13.98 -36.50 -4.88
C GLY A 174 -14.79 -35.23 -4.67
N LEU A 175 -14.43 -34.39 -3.69
CA LEU A 175 -15.09 -33.10 -3.49
C LEU A 175 -14.60 -32.09 -4.53
N ASP A 176 -15.43 -31.75 -5.52
CA ASP A 176 -15.12 -30.66 -6.47
C ASP A 176 -15.37 -29.30 -5.81
N LEU A 177 -14.28 -28.59 -5.53
CA LEU A 177 -14.30 -27.25 -4.95
C LEU A 177 -14.22 -26.14 -6.03
N ALA A 178 -13.99 -26.50 -7.29
CA ALA A 178 -13.75 -25.55 -8.38
C ALA A 178 -15.00 -25.33 -9.26
N GLY A 179 -15.83 -26.35 -9.48
CA GLY A 179 -17.06 -26.26 -10.28
C GLY A 179 -18.35 -26.38 -9.46
N GLY A 180 -19.30 -25.45 -9.65
CA GLY A 180 -20.65 -25.53 -9.07
C GLY A 180 -21.30 -24.18 -8.73
N SER A 181 -22.63 -24.14 -8.76
CA SER A 181 -23.45 -23.01 -8.28
C SER A 181 -23.23 -22.76 -6.79
N LEU A 182 -23.31 -21.50 -6.34
CA LEU A 182 -23.20 -21.10 -4.93
C LEU A 182 -24.16 -21.90 -4.00
N PHE A 183 -25.26 -22.40 -4.56
CA PHE A 183 -26.27 -23.18 -3.81
C PHE A 183 -25.93 -24.66 -3.63
N THR A 184 -24.96 -25.21 -4.37
CA THR A 184 -24.53 -26.62 -4.24
C THR A 184 -23.35 -26.78 -3.27
N ARG A 185 -22.88 -25.67 -2.67
CA ARG A 185 -21.66 -25.60 -1.85
C ARG A 185 -21.88 -25.73 -0.34
N VAL A 186 -23.12 -25.87 0.15
CA VAL A 186 -23.45 -26.03 1.58
C VAL A 186 -23.82 -27.48 1.88
#